data_AF-A0A0B6Y369-F1
#
_entry.id   AF-A0A0B6Y369-F1
#
_cell.length_a   1.000
_cell.length_b   1.000
_cell.length_c   1.000
_cell.angle_alpha   90.00
_cell.angle_beta   90.00
_cell.angle_gamma   90.00
#
_symmetry.space_group_name_H-M   'P 1'
#
loop_
_entity.id
_entity.type
_entity.pdbx_description
1 polymer ?
#
loop_
_entity_poly.entity_id
_entity_poly.type
_entity_poly.pdbx_seq_one_letter_code
_entity_poly.pdbx_strand_id
1 'polypeptide(L)' 'MYQICVESPSFLGLKTVQQHRMVNEVLANEIKSIHGLQLQTKISDNTKKSK' A
#
# COMPACT_ATOMS: atom_id res chain seq x y z
N MET A 1 2.04 15.23 8.64
CA MET A 1 1.25 14.02 8.32
C MET A 1 1.86 13.39 7.09
N TYR A 2 2.26 12.12 7.18
CA TYR A 2 2.91 11.43 6.05
C TYR A 2 1.85 10.70 5.22
N GLN A 3 1.99 10.73 3.90
CA GLN A 3 1.14 9.95 3.01
C GLN A 3 1.98 8.92 2.27
N ILE A 4 1.58 7.65 2.36
CA ILE A 4 2.24 6.52 1.72
C ILE A 4 1.30 5.98 0.65
N CYS A 5 1.75 6.02 -0.61
CA CYS A 5 1.05 5.37 -1.72
C CYS A 5 1.80 4.10 -2.10
N VAL A 6 1.12 2.96 -2.02
CA VAL A 6 1.68 1.66 -2.42
C VAL A 6 0.92 1.15 -3.63
N GLU A 7 1.67 0.83 -4.68
CA GLU A 7 1.18 0.24 -5.91
C GLU A 7 1.73 -1.18 -6.06
N SER A 8 0.85 -2.17 -6.16
CA SER A 8 1.26 -3.59 -6.27
C SER A 8 0.21 -4.42 -7.01
N PRO A 9 0.61 -5.42 -7.81
CA PRO A 9 -0.34 -6.32 -8.47
C PRO A 9 -0.95 -7.31 -7.47
N SER A 10 -0.30 -7.55 -6.32
CA SER A 10 -0.77 -8.43 -5.25
C SER A 10 -2.07 -7.95 -4.60
N PHE A 11 -2.46 -6.70 -4.84
CA PHE A 11 -3.71 -6.13 -4.36
C PHE A 11 -4.92 -6.54 -5.21
N LEU A 12 -4.71 -7.17 -6.37
CA LEU A 12 -5.78 -7.67 -7.22
C LEU A 12 -6.66 -8.68 -6.45
N GLY A 13 -7.96 -8.42 -6.41
CA GLY A 13 -8.92 -9.29 -5.72
C GLY A 13 -8.95 -9.15 -4.18
N LEU A 14 -8.07 -8.34 -3.59
CA LEU A 14 -8.09 -8.05 -2.15
C LEU A 14 -8.98 -6.84 -1.85
N LYS A 15 -9.69 -6.87 -0.72
CA LYS A 15 -10.41 -5.69 -0.21
C LYS A 15 -9.43 -4.65 0.29
N THR A 16 -9.77 -3.36 0.21
CA THR A 16 -8.93 -2.24 0.70
C THR A 16 -8.43 -2.47 2.13
N VAL A 17 -9.27 -2.97 3.05
CA VAL A 17 -8.86 -3.29 4.43
C VAL A 17 -7.75 -4.34 4.48
N GLN A 18 -7.82 -5.37 3.63
CA GLN A 18 -6.78 -6.41 3.55
C GLN A 18 -5.48 -5.88 2.96
N GLN A 19 -5.57 -5.04 1.92
CA GLN A 19 -4.40 -4.37 1.34
C GLN A 19 -3.70 -3.50 2.40
N HIS A 20 -4.47 -2.72 3.17
CA HIS A 20 -3.92 -1.89 4.24
C HIS A 20 -3.31 -2.72 5.37
N ARG A 21 -3.91 -3.85 5.75
CA ARG A 21 -3.33 -4.76 6.74
C ARG A 21 -1.98 -5.31 6.27
N MET A 22 -1.90 -5.80 5.03
CA MET A 22 -0.67 -6.32 4.45
C MET A 22 0.45 -5.27 4.47
N VAL A 23 0.14 -4.04 4.06
CA VAL A 23 1.12 -2.95 4.06
C VAL A 23 1.51 -2.56 5.49
N ASN A 24 0.55 -2.46 6.40
CA ASN A 24 0.83 -2.14 7.80
C ASN A 24 1.67 -3.21 8.50
N GLU A 25 1.49 -4.49 8.18
CA GLU A 25 2.32 -5.58 8.71
C GLU A 25 3.78 -5.44 8.24
N VAL A 26 3.99 -5.14 6.97
CA VAL A 26 5.33 -4.92 6.40
C VAL A 26 5.99 -3.67 6.97
N LEU A 27 5.22 -2.58 7.10
CA LEU A 27 5.71 -1.29 7.59
C LEU A 27 5.64 -1.15 9.11
N ALA A 28 5.22 -2.19 9.85
CA ALA A 28 4.91 -2.13 11.28
C ALA A 28 6.06 -1.58 12.14
N ASN A 29 7.31 -1.87 11.75
CA ASN A 29 8.48 -1.39 12.46
C ASN A 29 8.81 0.07 12.13
N GLU A 30 8.62 0.49 10.89
CA GLU A 30 8.90 1.86 10.42
C GLU A 30 7.85 2.87 10.93
N ILE A 31 6.58 2.46 10.96
CA ILE A 31 5.46 3.34 11.33
C ILE A 31 5.35 3.61 12.84
N LYS A 32 6.06 2.84 13.70
CA LYS A 32 6.09 3.06 15.16
C LYS A 32 6.61 4.44 15.55
N SER A 33 7.49 5.03 14.75
CA SER A 33 8.04 6.36 15.01
C SER A 33 7.23 7.49 14.35
N ILE A 34 6.17 7.17 13.60
CA ILE A 34 5.42 8.14 12.79
C ILE A 34 4.14 8.56 13.52
N HIS A 35 4.04 9.84 13.89
CA HIS A 35 2.91 10.45 14.61
C HIS A 35 1.61 10.60 13.80
N GLY A 36 1.42 9.78 12.77
CA GLY A 36 0.24 9.80 11.91
C GLY A 36 0.61 9.67 10.43
N LEU A 37 0.07 8.63 9.80
CA LEU A 37 0.25 8.35 8.38
C LEU A 37 -1.09 8.06 7.70
N GLN A 38 -1.18 8.38 6.41
CA GLN A 38 -2.29 8.05 5.56
C GLN A 38 -1.81 7.09 4.49
N LEU A 39 -2.36 5.88 4.49
CA LEU A 39 -2.02 4.86 3.52
C LEU A 39 -3.03 4.90 2.36
N GLN A 40 -2.53 4.93 1.13
CA GLN A 40 -3.30 4.66 -0.08
C GLN A 40 -2.72 3.44 -0.77
N THR A 41 -3.59 2.53 -1.18
CA THR A 41 -3.24 1.32 -1.91
C THR A 41 -3.90 1.35 -3.28
N LYS A 42 -3.13 1.00 -4.32
CA LYS A 42 -3.58 0.96 -5.70
C LYS A 42 -3.05 -0.30 -6.38
N ILE A 43 -3.87 -0.90 -7.24
CA ILE A 43 -3.45 -2.07 -8.01
C ILE A 43 -2.52 -1.56 -9.12
N SER A 44 -1.26 -2.03 -9.13
CA SER A 44 -0.36 -1.71 -10.24
C SER A 44 -0.69 -2.63 -11.41
N ASP A 45 -1.38 -2.10 -12.41
CA ASP A 45 -1.63 -2.81 -13.65
C ASP A 45 -0.37 -2.74 -14.52
N ASN A 46 0.52 -3.73 -14.42
CA ASN A 46 1.78 -3.78 -15.19
C ASN A 46 1.55 -4.01 -16.70
N THR A 47 0.31 -3.99 -17.16
CA THR A 47 -0.10 -4.13 -18.56
C THR A 47 0.11 -2.85 -19.39
N LYS A 48 0.53 -1.72 -18.78
CA LYS A 48 0.75 -0.44 -19.48
C LYS A 48 2.20 0.07 -19.49
N LYS A 49 3.20 -0.81 -19.59
CA LYS A 49 4.61 -0.41 -19.83
C LYS A 49 5.27 -0.94 -21.11
N SER A 50 4.46 -1.35 -22.08
CA SER A 50 4.91 -1.54 -23.46
C SER A 50 4.07 -0.69 -24.40
N LYS A 51 4.41 0.60 -24.52
CA LYS A 51 4.12 1.37 -25.73
C LYS A 51 5.19 2.40 -25.96
#